data_AF-A8J6U5-F1
#
_entry.id   AF-A8J6U5-F1
#
_cell.length_a   1.000
_cell.length_b   1.000
_cell.length_c   1.000
_cell.angle_alpha   90.00
_cell.angle_beta   90.00
_cell.angle_gamma   90.00
#
_symmetry.space_group_name_H-M   'P 1'
#
loop_
_entity.id
_entity.type
_entity.pdbx_description
1 polymer ?
#
loop_
_entity_poly.entity_id
_entity_poly.type
_entity_poly.pdbx_seq_one_letter_code
_entity_poly.pdbx_strand_id
1 'polypeptide(L)'
;IYEVPEELTGQTNIHLSKKFFLTTRARERSDTFINLREVLNRFKLPPGEYIVVPSTFEPNKDGDFCIRVFSEKKADYQVVDDEIEA
;
A
#
# COMPACT_ATOMS: atom_id res chain seq x y z
N ILE A 1 3.58 3.87 0.66
CA ILE A 1 2.23 4.44 0.52
C ILE A 1 2.22 5.36 -0.68
N TYR A 2 1.43 5.02 -1.69
CA TYR A 2 1.28 5.78 -2.93
C TYR A 2 -0.11 6.39 -2.98
N GLU A 3 -0.22 7.60 -3.49
CA GLU A 3 -1.52 8.23 -3.75
C GLU A 3 -2.12 7.65 -5.03
N VAL A 4 -3.42 7.33 -4.99
CA VAL A 4 -4.14 6.84 -6.17
C VAL A 4 -4.38 8.01 -7.12
N PRO A 5 -4.03 7.88 -8.42
CA PRO A 5 -4.36 8.90 -9.41
C PRO A 5 -5.87 9.11 -9.52
N GLU A 6 -6.30 10.33 -9.84
CA GLU A 6 -7.73 10.67 -9.97
C GLU A 6 -8.44 9.77 -10.99
N GLU A 7 -7.74 9.32 -12.04
CA GLU A 7 -8.30 8.45 -13.08
C GLU A 7 -8.63 7.04 -12.60
N LEU A 8 -8.04 6.61 -11.47
CA LEU A 8 -8.21 5.28 -10.88
C LEU A 8 -8.97 5.32 -9.54
N THR A 9 -9.40 6.51 -9.11
CA THR A 9 -10.10 6.70 -7.83
C THR A 9 -11.42 5.94 -7.82
N GLY A 10 -11.71 5.24 -6.73
CA GLY A 10 -12.90 4.41 -6.55
C GLY A 10 -12.85 3.04 -7.23
N GLN A 11 -11.75 2.70 -7.90
CA GLN A 11 -11.54 1.37 -8.48
C GLN A 11 -10.78 0.49 -7.49
N THR A 12 -11.38 -0.65 -7.12
CA THR A 12 -10.83 -1.56 -6.10
C THR A 12 -10.13 -2.77 -6.69
N ASN A 13 -10.42 -3.09 -7.96
CA ASN A 13 -9.90 -4.27 -8.66
C ASN A 13 -8.78 -3.85 -9.62
N ILE A 14 -7.75 -3.17 -9.09
CA ILE A 14 -6.67 -2.59 -9.91
C ILE A 14 -5.29 -3.09 -9.50
N HIS A 15 -4.71 -4.00 -10.26
CA HIS A 15 -3.29 -4.29 -10.11
C HIS A 15 -2.42 -3.21 -10.80
N LEU A 16 -1.72 -2.39 -10.00
CA LEU A 16 -0.86 -1.34 -10.54
C LEU A 16 0.42 -1.91 -11.17
N SER A 17 0.61 -1.65 -12.47
CA SER A 17 1.79 -2.11 -13.19
C SER A 17 3.10 -1.45 -12.73
N LYS A 18 4.24 -2.08 -13.04
CA LYS A 18 5.58 -1.52 -12.82
C LYS A 18 5.74 -0.07 -13.30
N LYS A 19 5.08 0.29 -14.42
CA LYS A 19 5.17 1.64 -14.99
C LYS A 19 4.70 2.70 -13.99
N PHE A 20 3.64 2.42 -13.24
CA PHE A 20 3.13 3.33 -12.21
C PHE A 20 4.21 3.61 -11.15
N PHE A 21 4.86 2.58 -10.61
CA PHE A 21 5.86 2.75 -9.54
C PHE A 21 7.17 3.41 -10.02
N LEU A 22 7.46 3.36 -11.33
CA LEU A 22 8.59 4.06 -11.92
C LEU A 22 8.33 5.56 -12.12
N THR A 23 7.08 5.95 -12.38
CA THR A 23 6.71 7.35 -12.65
C THR A 23 6.16 8.07 -11.41
N THR A 24 5.61 7.33 -10.46
CA THR A 24 4.94 7.88 -9.27
C THR A 24 5.83 7.73 -8.05
N ARG A 25 6.12 8.85 -7.38
CA ARG A 25 6.85 8.83 -6.11
C ARG A 25 5.89 8.45 -4.98
N ALA A 26 6.27 7.50 -4.15
CA ALA A 26 5.51 7.24 -2.92
C ALA A 26 5.40 8.51 -2.07
N ARG A 27 4.19 8.77 -1.56
CA ARG A 27 3.88 9.90 -0.68
C ARG A 27 4.56 9.75 0.67
N GLU A 28 4.46 8.56 1.23
CA GLU A 28 5.06 8.18 2.51
C GLU A 28 5.62 6.75 2.41
N ARG A 29 6.64 6.44 3.23
CA ARG A 29 7.30 5.12 3.27
C ARG A 29 7.68 4.79 4.71
N SER A 30 7.98 3.54 4.98
CA SER A 30 8.67 3.15 6.21
C SER A 30 10.04 3.83 6.27
N ASP A 31 10.42 4.36 7.43
CA ASP A 31 11.70 5.06 7.62
C ASP A 31 12.91 4.17 7.33
N THR A 32 12.83 2.88 7.67
CA THR A 32 13.90 1.89 7.41
C THR A 32 13.31 0.49 7.31
N PHE A 33 13.78 -0.30 6.34
CA PHE A 33 13.54 -1.74 6.34
C PHE A 33 14.35 -2.38 7.47
N ILE A 34 13.66 -2.83 8.52
CA ILE A 34 14.28 -3.41 9.71
C ILE A 34 13.80 -4.84 9.90
N ASN A 35 14.70 -5.73 10.33
CA ASN A 35 14.37 -7.12 10.63
C ASN A 35 13.74 -7.23 12.03
N LEU A 36 12.56 -6.62 12.19
CA LEU A 36 11.69 -6.77 13.36
C LEU A 36 10.42 -7.49 12.95
N ARG A 37 9.77 -8.13 13.94
CA ARG A 37 8.46 -8.79 13.74
C ARG A 37 7.39 -7.84 13.20
N GLU A 38 7.47 -6.56 13.57
CA GLU A 38 6.53 -5.53 13.15
C GLU A 38 7.28 -4.22 12.87
N VAL A 39 6.88 -3.55 11.79
CA VAL A 39 7.28 -2.18 11.47
C VAL A 39 6.05 -1.31 11.59
N LEU A 40 6.08 -0.34 12.51
CA LEU A 40 4.97 0.58 12.77
C LEU A 40 5.38 2.00 12.41
N ASN A 41 4.55 2.67 11.63
CA ASN A 41 4.70 4.09 11.32
C ASN A 41 3.38 4.81 11.55
N ARG A 42 3.46 6.09 11.94
CA ARG A 42 2.31 6.98 12.08
C ARG A 42 2.41 8.04 11.00
N PHE A 43 1.34 8.19 10.22
CA PHE A 43 1.29 9.13 9.11
C PHE A 43 0.18 10.16 9.30
N LYS A 44 0.36 11.34 8.70
CA LYS A 44 -0.69 12.34 8.54
C LYS A 44 -0.77 12.70 7.06
N LEU A 45 -1.78 12.14 6.39
CA LEU A 45 -2.01 12.33 4.97
C LEU A 45 -3.22 13.26 4.75
N PRO A 46 -3.26 14.01 3.65
CA PRO A 46 -4.50 14.62 3.18
C PRO A 46 -5.61 13.56 3.00
N PRO A 47 -6.90 13.96 3.01
CA PRO A 47 -7.97 13.06 2.60
C PRO A 47 -7.78 12.63 1.14
N GLY A 48 -7.88 11.33 0.87
CA GLY A 48 -7.68 10.75 -0.46
C GLY A 48 -7.56 9.23 -0.39
N GLU A 49 -7.41 8.61 -1.56
CA GLU A 49 -7.18 7.18 -1.68
C GLU A 49 -5.68 6.88 -1.77
N TYR A 50 -5.26 5.83 -1.05
CA TYR A 50 -3.86 5.47 -0.93
C TYR A 50 -3.66 3.97 -1.04
N ILE A 51 -2.57 3.57 -1.70
CA ILE A 51 -2.14 2.18 -1.83
C ILE A 51 -0.94 1.92 -0.93
N VAL A 52 -1.09 0.90 -0.07
CA VAL A 52 -0.03 0.37 0.78
C VAL A 52 0.55 -0.86 0.10
N VAL A 53 1.85 -0.81 -0.22
CA VAL A 53 2.58 -1.95 -0.79
C VAL A 53 3.50 -2.52 0.30
N PRO A 54 3.14 -3.64 0.96
CA PRO A 54 4.05 -4.36 1.85
C PRO A 54 5.11 -5.10 1.03
N SER A 55 6.37 -5.09 1.48
CA SER A 55 7.42 -5.90 0.87
C SER A 55 8.54 -6.20 1.86
N THR A 56 9.35 -7.21 1.55
CA THR A 56 10.70 -7.35 2.11
C THR A 56 11.67 -6.41 1.40
N PHE A 57 12.87 -6.26 1.96
CA PHE A 57 13.93 -5.46 1.34
C PHE A 57 14.46 -6.10 0.05
N GLU A 58 14.79 -7.39 0.14
CA GLU A 58 15.23 -8.19 -1.00
C GLU A 58 14.03 -8.92 -1.64
N PRO A 59 14.03 -9.12 -2.97
CA PRO A 59 13.04 -9.96 -3.62
C PRO A 59 13.23 -11.44 -3.23
N ASN A 60 12.22 -12.27 -3.53
CA ASN A 60 12.24 -13.73 -3.36
C ASN A 60 12.42 -14.18 -1.90
N LYS A 61 11.72 -13.51 -0.97
CA LYS A 61 11.65 -13.91 0.44
C LYS A 61 10.23 -14.35 0.74
N ASP A 62 10.08 -15.60 1.14
CA ASP A 62 8.80 -16.14 1.55
C ASP A 62 8.47 -15.70 2.98
N GLY A 63 7.20 -15.39 3.23
CA GLY A 63 6.73 -15.05 4.57
C GLY A 63 5.28 -14.59 4.58
N ASP A 64 4.56 -15.01 5.61
CA ASP A 64 3.23 -14.50 5.89
C ASP A 64 3.31 -13.14 6.57
N PHE A 65 2.36 -12.26 6.27
CA PHE A 65 2.29 -10.93 6.89
C PHE A 65 0.86 -10.53 7.19
N CYS A 66 0.71 -9.54 8.08
CA CYS A 66 -0.56 -8.91 8.39
C CYS A 66 -0.35 -7.39 8.44
N ILE A 67 -1.21 -6.65 7.73
CA ILE A 67 -1.26 -5.19 7.82
C ILE A 67 -2.44 -4.81 8.71
N ARG A 68 -2.21 -3.88 9.64
CA ARG A 68 -3.27 -3.28 10.46
C ARG A 68 -3.24 -1.77 10.29
N VAL A 69 -4.39 -1.19 9.93
CA VAL A 69 -4.55 0.25 9.75
C VAL A 69 -5.37 0.80 10.91
N PHE A 70 -4.80 1.76 11.63
CA PHE A 70 -5.49 2.51 12.68
C PHE A 70 -5.61 3.96 12.25
N SER A 71 -6.83 4.47 12.18
CA SER A 71 -7.13 5.84 11.78
C SER A 71 -7.88 6.57 12.90
N GLU A 72 -7.58 7.85 13.08
CA GLU A 72 -8.30 8.69 14.06
C GLU A 72 -9.78 8.84 13.70
N LYS A 73 -10.07 8.93 12.39
CA LYS A 73 -11.41 8.98 11.83
C LYS A 73 -11.69 7.69 11.08
N LYS A 74 -12.97 7.39 10.82
CA LYS A 74 -13.34 6.24 9.98
C LYS A 74 -12.59 6.33 8.64
N ALA A 75 -11.88 5.26 8.30
CA ALA A 75 -11.24 5.08 7.01
C ALA A 75 -11.68 3.72 6.48
N ASP A 76 -12.11 3.68 5.22
CA ASP A 76 -12.41 2.43 4.55
C ASP A 76 -11.08 1.81 4.07
N TYR A 77 -10.98 0.49 4.13
CA TYR A 77 -9.83 -0.25 3.66
C TYR A 77 -10.31 -1.44 2.85
N GLN A 78 -9.61 -1.74 1.76
CA GLN A 78 -9.91 -2.88 0.89
C GLN A 78 -8.59 -3.48 0.38
N VAL A 79 -8.62 -4.78 0.07
CA VAL A 79 -7.51 -5.44 -0.63
C VAL A 79 -7.67 -5.11 -2.10
N VAL A 80 -6.62 -4.53 -2.68
CA VAL A 80 -6.58 -4.18 -4.10
C VAL A 80 -5.85 -5.30 -4.82
N ASP A 81 -6.61 -6.17 -5.48
CA ASP A 81 -6.09 -7.28 -6.28
C ASP A 81 -7.03 -7.57 -7.46
N ASP A 82 -6.55 -8.34 -8.43
CA ASP A 82 -7.36 -8.72 -9.59
C ASP A 82 -8.45 -9.73 -9.19
N GLU A 83 -9.64 -9.63 -9.81
CA GLU A 83 -10.69 -10.62 -9.62
C GLU A 83 -10.28 -11.96 -10.26
N ILE A 84 -10.39 -13.04 -9.49
CA ILE A 84 -10.18 -14.39 -10.01
C ILE A 84 -11.51 -14.85 -10.64
N GLU A 85 -11.62 -14.79 -11.96
CA GLU A 85 -12.69 -15.48 -12.69
C GLU A 85 -12.38 -16.98 -12.79
N ALA A 86 -13.37 -17.82 -12.44
CA ALA A 86 -13.26 -19.28 -12.39
C ALA A 86 -13.72 -19.97 -13.68
#